data_AF-Q09004-F1
#
_entry.id   AF-Q09004-F1
#
_cell.length_a   1.000
_cell.length_b   1.000
_cell.length_c   1.000
_cell.angle_alpha   90.00
_cell.angle_beta   90.00
_cell.angle_gamma   90.00
#
_symmetry.space_group_name_H-M   'P 1'
#
loop_
_entity.id
_entity.type
_entity.pdbx_description
1 polymer ?
#
loop_
_entity_poly.entity_id
_entity_poly.type
_entity_poly.pdbx_seq_one_letter_code
_entity_poly.pdbx_strand_id
1 'polypeptide(L)'
;MTLAAYKEKVKELPLVSIFCSCFLSDPLKKQTYKYEADTVDLTWCAISDMEVIELNKRASGHSFEVILKPPSFDGIPEITATLPQKRDPSLEEIQKKLEAAEERRKYREAELRKHQAEKREHEREVILKAIEENNNFSKMAKEKLAQRMEVNKENREAHLAAMLERLQEKDKHAEEVRKNKEATR
;
A
#
# COMPACT_ATOMS: atom_id res chain seq x y z
N MET A 1 -50.69 -34.29 -9.45
CA MET A 1 -51.23 -32.92 -9.36
C MET A 1 -51.60 -32.47 -10.77
N THR A 2 -52.87 -32.10 -11.00
CA THR A 2 -53.31 -31.59 -12.31
C THR A 2 -52.91 -30.13 -12.47
N LEU A 3 -52.69 -29.69 -13.72
CA LEU A 3 -52.31 -28.31 -14.05
C LEU A 3 -53.37 -27.30 -13.52
N ALA A 4 -54.64 -27.71 -13.53
CA ALA A 4 -55.74 -26.97 -12.92
C ALA A 4 -55.57 -26.76 -11.40
N ALA A 5 -55.21 -27.81 -10.65
CA ALA A 5 -55.00 -27.71 -9.20
C ALA A 5 -53.77 -26.86 -8.83
N TYR A 6 -52.74 -26.84 -9.69
CA TYR A 6 -51.58 -25.97 -9.52
C TYR A 6 -51.95 -24.49 -9.75
N LYS A 7 -52.75 -24.19 -10.79
CA LYS A 7 -53.21 -22.83 -11.07
C LYS A 7 -54.04 -22.25 -9.91
N GLU A 8 -54.89 -23.05 -9.28
CA GLU A 8 -55.67 -22.62 -8.10
C GLU A 8 -54.77 -22.35 -6.89
N LYS A 9 -53.78 -23.21 -6.60
CA LYS A 9 -52.84 -22.94 -5.50
C LYS A 9 -52.00 -21.68 -5.69
N VAL A 10 -51.68 -21.31 -6.93
CA VAL A 10 -50.89 -20.12 -7.23
C VAL A 10 -51.70 -18.83 -7.00
N LYS A 11 -53.03 -18.88 -7.16
CA LYS A 11 -53.95 -17.75 -6.87
C LYS A 11 -54.08 -17.44 -5.37
N GLU A 12 -53.83 -18.41 -4.51
CA GLU A 12 -53.90 -18.28 -3.04
C GLU A 12 -52.64 -17.65 -2.41
N LEU A 13 -51.58 -17.42 -3.19
CA LEU A 13 -50.36 -16.80 -2.69
C LEU A 13 -50.53 -15.28 -2.56
N PRO A 14 -50.14 -14.69 -1.42
CA PRO A 14 -49.98 -13.24 -1.33
C PRO A 14 -49.07 -12.76 -2.47
N LEU A 15 -49.44 -11.68 -3.15
CA LEU A 15 -48.72 -11.10 -4.29
C LEU A 15 -48.84 -11.85 -5.64
N VAL A 16 -49.80 -12.77 -5.82
CA VAL A 16 -50.07 -13.39 -7.14
C VAL A 16 -50.32 -12.35 -8.25
N SER A 17 -50.85 -11.19 -7.88
CA SER A 17 -51.05 -10.02 -8.77
C SER A 17 -49.76 -9.45 -9.37
N ILE A 18 -48.58 -9.80 -8.82
CA ILE A 18 -47.27 -9.33 -9.27
C ILE A 18 -46.63 -10.32 -10.28
N PHE A 19 -47.00 -11.61 -10.22
CA PHE A 19 -46.28 -12.65 -10.97
C PHE A 19 -46.71 -12.75 -12.45
N CYS A 20 -48.00 -12.60 -12.77
CA CYS A 20 -48.51 -12.50 -14.16
C CYS A 20 -50.02 -12.25 -14.18
N SER A 21 -50.49 -11.29 -14.98
CA SER A 21 -51.92 -11.04 -15.23
C SER A 21 -52.67 -12.26 -15.83
N CYS A 22 -51.93 -13.21 -16.41
CA CYS A 22 -52.46 -14.46 -16.96
C CYS A 22 -53.03 -15.43 -15.89
N PHE A 23 -52.65 -15.29 -14.62
CA PHE A 23 -53.18 -16.14 -13.55
C PHE A 23 -54.55 -15.67 -13.03
N LEU A 24 -54.82 -14.37 -13.20
CA LEU A 24 -56.04 -13.68 -12.74
C LEU A 24 -57.05 -13.45 -13.87
N SER A 25 -56.83 -14.01 -15.06
CA SER A 25 -57.76 -13.87 -16.19
C SER A 25 -59.08 -14.58 -15.89
N ASP A 26 -60.01 -13.83 -15.33
CA ASP A 26 -61.41 -14.20 -15.19
C ASP A 26 -62.05 -14.18 -16.59
N PRO A 27 -62.58 -15.31 -17.11
CA PRO A 27 -63.19 -15.35 -18.44
C PRO A 27 -64.49 -14.53 -18.59
N LEU A 28 -64.93 -13.83 -17.54
CA LEU A 28 -66.16 -13.04 -17.48
C LEU A 28 -65.93 -11.53 -17.49
N LYS A 29 -65.35 -10.97 -18.57
CA LYS A 29 -65.49 -9.53 -18.92
C LYS A 29 -65.06 -9.25 -20.36
N LYS A 30 -65.57 -10.02 -21.32
CA LYS A 30 -65.55 -9.63 -22.74
C LYS A 30 -66.72 -8.69 -23.00
N GLN A 31 -66.61 -7.41 -22.61
CA GLN A 31 -67.53 -6.40 -23.16
C GLN A 31 -67.12 -6.14 -24.60
N THR A 32 -67.97 -6.62 -25.51
CA THR A 32 -67.82 -6.49 -26.96
C THR A 32 -68.08 -5.05 -27.35
N TYR A 33 -67.04 -4.31 -27.72
CA TYR A 33 -67.18 -2.96 -28.28
C TYR A 33 -67.74 -3.09 -29.70
N LYS A 34 -68.99 -2.65 -29.94
CA LYS A 34 -69.53 -2.49 -31.28
C LYS A 34 -69.06 -1.15 -31.84
N TYR A 35 -68.40 -1.21 -32.98
CA TYR A 35 -67.93 -0.05 -33.73
C TYR A 35 -69.04 0.35 -34.72
N GLU A 36 -69.77 1.42 -34.43
CA GLU A 36 -70.58 2.11 -35.44
C GLU A 36 -69.90 3.43 -35.78
N ALA A 37 -69.67 3.61 -37.08
CA ALA A 37 -69.00 4.75 -37.67
C ALA A 37 -69.89 6.01 -37.59
N ASP A 38 -69.24 7.17 -37.54
CA ASP A 38 -69.79 8.51 -37.83
C ASP A 38 -70.22 9.43 -36.68
N THR A 39 -69.89 9.14 -35.42
CA THR A 39 -69.92 10.17 -34.36
C THR A 39 -68.67 10.13 -33.49
N VAL A 40 -67.86 11.20 -33.56
CA VAL A 40 -66.84 11.46 -32.53
C VAL A 40 -67.61 11.84 -31.28
N ASP A 41 -67.90 10.86 -30.43
CA ASP A 41 -68.57 11.08 -29.17
C ASP A 41 -67.67 11.93 -28.25
N LEU A 42 -67.93 13.24 -28.25
CA LEU A 42 -67.29 14.25 -27.40
C LEU A 42 -67.62 14.04 -25.90
N THR A 43 -68.34 12.96 -25.56
CA THR A 43 -68.64 12.54 -24.19
C THR A 43 -67.50 11.71 -23.54
N TRP A 44 -66.32 11.64 -24.15
CA TRP A 44 -65.12 10.99 -23.58
C TRP A 44 -64.69 11.60 -22.22
N CYS A 45 -65.15 12.80 -21.89
CA CYS A 45 -64.91 13.46 -20.60
C CYS A 45 -65.68 12.86 -19.40
N ALA A 46 -66.42 11.76 -19.59
CA ALA A 46 -67.21 11.10 -18.53
C ALA A 46 -66.71 9.68 -18.18
N ILE A 47 -65.42 9.37 -18.36
CA ILE A 47 -64.83 8.15 -17.79
C ILE A 47 -64.68 8.39 -16.29
N SER A 48 -65.49 7.70 -15.48
CA SER A 48 -65.55 7.86 -14.01
C SER A 48 -64.21 7.61 -13.28
N ASP A 49 -63.24 7.04 -13.99
CA ASP A 49 -61.91 6.71 -13.51
C ASP A 49 -60.81 7.60 -14.14
N MET A 50 -61.15 8.65 -14.90
CA MET A 50 -60.17 9.53 -15.57
C MET A 50 -60.24 10.97 -15.03
N GLU A 51 -59.19 11.39 -14.36
CA GLU A 51 -58.98 12.76 -13.93
C GLU A 51 -57.90 13.42 -14.80
N VAL A 52 -58.19 14.59 -15.36
CA VAL A 52 -57.25 15.36 -16.19
C VAL A 52 -56.93 16.68 -15.47
N ILE A 53 -55.68 16.85 -15.05
CA ILE A 53 -55.18 18.03 -14.36
C ILE A 53 -54.38 18.87 -15.36
N GLU A 54 -54.90 20.04 -15.74
CA GLU A 54 -54.16 20.96 -16.63
C GLU A 54 -52.93 21.55 -15.90
N LEU A 55 -51.73 21.38 -16.46
CA LEU A 55 -50.48 21.85 -15.87
C LEU A 55 -50.04 23.22 -16.40
N ASN A 56 -50.01 23.40 -17.73
CA ASN A 56 -49.53 24.63 -18.34
C ASN A 56 -50.08 24.82 -19.76
N LYS A 57 -50.36 26.07 -20.13
CA LYS A 57 -50.73 26.48 -21.49
C LYS A 57 -49.81 27.61 -21.94
N ARG A 58 -49.15 27.42 -23.08
CA ARG A 58 -48.23 28.39 -23.69
C ARG A 58 -48.40 28.36 -25.21
N ALA A 59 -47.92 29.39 -25.90
CA ALA A 59 -48.05 29.48 -27.37
C ALA A 59 -47.47 28.26 -28.10
N SER A 60 -46.46 27.62 -27.51
CA SER A 60 -45.80 26.41 -28.03
C SER A 60 -46.50 25.10 -27.67
N GLY A 61 -47.52 25.10 -26.81
CA GLY A 61 -48.23 23.87 -26.45
C GLY A 61 -48.94 23.90 -25.10
N HIS A 62 -49.64 22.80 -24.84
CA HIS A 62 -50.45 22.57 -23.65
C HIS A 62 -49.94 21.29 -22.97
N SER A 63 -49.81 21.29 -21.64
CA SER A 63 -49.45 20.12 -20.85
C SER A 63 -50.51 19.87 -19.77
N PHE A 64 -50.82 18.61 -19.56
CA PHE A 64 -51.78 18.12 -18.57
C PHE A 64 -51.29 16.78 -18.02
N GLU A 65 -51.69 16.47 -16.80
CA GLU A 65 -51.50 15.21 -16.13
C GLU A 65 -52.81 14.41 -16.20
N VAL A 66 -52.74 13.11 -16.47
CA VAL A 66 -53.91 12.23 -16.55
C VAL A 66 -53.76 11.13 -15.51
N ILE A 67 -54.70 11.07 -14.58
CA ILE A 67 -54.78 10.08 -13.52
C ILE A 67 -55.93 9.12 -13.85
N LEU A 68 -55.60 7.86 -14.17
CA LEU A 68 -56.57 6.80 -14.49
C LEU A 68 -57.01 6.00 -13.26
N LYS A 69 -56.25 6.10 -12.18
CA LYS A 69 -56.53 5.47 -10.90
C LYS A 69 -55.68 6.19 -9.86
N PRO A 70 -56.27 6.73 -8.78
CA PRO A 70 -55.48 7.31 -7.70
C PRO A 70 -54.57 6.24 -7.10
N PRO A 71 -53.41 6.63 -6.56
CA PRO A 71 -52.51 5.68 -5.91
C PRO A 71 -53.26 4.89 -4.84
N SER A 72 -53.09 3.56 -4.84
CA SER A 72 -53.76 2.67 -3.86
C SER A 72 -53.20 2.86 -2.43
N PHE A 73 -52.15 3.66 -2.30
CA PHE A 73 -51.44 3.98 -1.07
C PHE A 73 -51.07 5.46 -1.12
N ASP A 74 -51.63 6.26 -0.20
CA ASP A 74 -51.37 7.70 -0.08
C ASP A 74 -49.97 8.03 0.48
N GLY A 75 -49.11 7.01 0.67
CA GLY A 75 -47.77 7.21 1.19
C GLY A 75 -46.72 7.37 0.09
N ILE A 76 -45.77 8.26 0.35
CA ILE A 76 -44.52 8.43 -0.41
C ILE A 76 -43.82 7.06 -0.51
N PRO A 77 -43.26 6.66 -1.68
CA PRO A 77 -42.54 5.39 -1.81
C PRO A 77 -41.48 5.23 -0.71
N GLU A 78 -41.70 4.27 0.20
CA GLU A 78 -40.80 3.97 1.33
C GLU A 78 -39.47 3.31 0.88
N ILE A 79 -39.35 3.05 -0.42
CA ILE A 79 -38.28 2.26 -1.07
C ILE A 79 -36.91 2.98 -1.04
N THR A 80 -36.86 4.26 -0.68
CA THR A 80 -35.60 5.03 -0.62
C THR A 80 -35.22 5.56 0.77
N ALA A 81 -36.02 5.31 1.81
CA ALA A 81 -35.87 5.97 3.11
C ALA A 81 -34.86 5.32 4.08
N THR A 82 -34.33 4.13 3.77
CA THR A 82 -33.44 3.39 4.69
C THR A 82 -31.95 3.53 4.38
N LEU A 83 -31.58 4.12 3.25
CA LEU A 83 -30.19 4.52 3.01
C LEU A 83 -29.99 5.86 3.72
N PRO A 84 -29.16 5.95 4.77
CA PRO A 84 -28.83 7.24 5.35
C PRO A 84 -28.31 8.11 4.20
N GLN A 85 -28.92 9.28 3.99
CA GLN A 85 -28.39 10.26 3.05
C GLN A 85 -26.96 10.54 3.48
N LYS A 86 -26.00 9.91 2.78
CA LYS A 86 -24.59 10.22 2.99
C LYS A 86 -24.48 11.68 2.62
N ARG A 87 -24.15 12.51 3.61
CA ARG A 87 -23.82 13.91 3.34
C ARG A 87 -22.74 13.91 2.26
N ASP A 88 -22.95 14.70 1.22
CA ASP A 88 -21.90 14.90 0.22
C ASP A 88 -20.66 15.43 0.93
N PRO A 89 -19.48 14.83 0.70
CA PRO A 89 -18.27 15.24 1.39
C PRO A 89 -17.98 16.73 1.15
N SER A 90 -17.61 17.45 2.20
CA SER A 90 -17.17 18.83 2.05
C SER A 90 -15.84 18.89 1.28
N LEU A 91 -15.54 20.04 0.68
CA LEU A 91 -14.24 20.25 0.01
C LEU A 91 -13.06 19.97 0.96
N GLU A 92 -13.18 20.36 2.23
CA GLU A 92 -12.18 20.12 3.27
C GLU A 92 -11.99 18.62 3.56
N GLU A 93 -13.07 17.84 3.62
CA GLU A 93 -12.99 16.39 3.81
C GLU A 93 -12.32 15.69 2.62
N ILE A 94 -12.57 16.19 1.40
CA ILE A 94 -11.92 15.70 0.18
C ILE A 94 -10.43 16.04 0.22
N GLN A 95 -10.07 17.29 0.50
CA GLN A 95 -8.68 17.74 0.61
C GLN A 95 -7.91 16.93 1.65
N LYS A 96 -8.47 16.75 2.85
CA LYS A 96 -7.87 15.92 3.91
C LYS A 96 -7.58 14.49 3.47
N LYS A 97 -8.47 13.88 2.67
CA LYS A 97 -8.26 12.53 2.12
C LYS A 97 -7.15 12.50 1.07
N LEU A 98 -7.05 13.54 0.23
CA LEU A 98 -6.00 13.69 -0.77
C LEU A 98 -4.63 13.90 -0.10
N GLU A 99 -4.56 14.79 0.89
CA GLU A 99 -3.35 15.03 1.69
C GLU A 99 -2.91 13.75 2.41
N ALA A 100 -3.83 13.01 3.04
CA ALA A 100 -3.50 11.75 3.67
C ALA A 100 -2.96 10.70 2.68
N ALA A 101 -3.42 10.70 1.42
CA ALA A 101 -2.87 9.85 0.37
C ALA A 101 -1.48 10.31 -0.08
N GLU A 102 -1.26 11.61 -0.16
CA GLU A 102 0.03 12.21 -0.44
C GLU A 102 1.05 11.92 0.67
N GLU A 103 0.70 12.03 1.94
CA GLU A 103 1.60 11.71 3.05
C GLU A 103 1.98 10.23 3.05
N ARG A 104 1.06 9.32 2.71
CA ARG A 104 1.40 7.90 2.50
C ARG A 104 2.37 7.68 1.35
N ARG A 105 2.24 8.45 0.26
CA ARG A 105 3.17 8.40 -0.88
C ARG A 105 4.56 8.91 -0.46
N LYS A 106 4.63 10.07 0.18
CA LYS A 106 5.87 10.66 0.69
C LYS A 106 6.56 9.74 1.69
N TYR A 107 5.81 9.10 2.59
CA TYR A 107 6.35 8.14 3.56
C TYR A 107 7.03 6.96 2.86
N ARG A 108 6.37 6.33 1.88
CA ARG A 108 6.99 5.22 1.12
C ARG A 108 8.26 5.67 0.38
N GLU A 109 8.23 6.86 -0.19
CA GLU A 109 9.37 7.44 -0.89
C GLU A 109 10.54 7.76 0.07
N ALA A 110 10.22 8.25 1.28
CA ALA A 110 11.20 8.50 2.33
C ALA A 110 11.83 7.20 2.84
N GLU A 111 11.05 6.14 3.06
CA GLU A 111 11.57 4.82 3.44
C GLU A 111 12.49 4.24 2.35
N LEU A 112 12.11 4.37 1.07
CA LEU A 112 12.98 3.98 -0.04
C LEU A 112 14.30 4.76 -0.05
N ARG A 113 14.23 6.09 0.12
CA ARG A 113 15.42 6.94 0.21
C ARG A 113 16.30 6.59 1.40
N LYS A 114 15.70 6.29 2.56
CA LYS A 114 16.41 5.86 3.77
C LYS A 114 17.21 4.58 3.50
N HIS A 115 16.60 3.55 2.92
CA HIS A 115 17.31 2.32 2.56
C HIS A 115 18.42 2.55 1.53
N GLN A 116 18.21 3.45 0.57
CA GLN A 116 19.27 3.84 -0.37
C GLN A 116 20.43 4.56 0.32
N ALA A 117 20.14 5.43 1.30
CA ALA A 117 21.16 6.12 2.09
C ALA A 117 21.96 5.16 2.97
N GLU A 118 21.29 4.22 3.65
CA GLU A 118 21.91 3.13 4.43
C GLU A 118 22.85 2.29 3.53
N LYS A 119 22.40 1.92 2.32
CA LYS A 119 23.25 1.20 1.36
C LYS A 119 24.49 2.01 0.96
N ARG A 120 24.35 3.31 0.74
CA ARG A 120 25.47 4.21 0.40
C ARG A 120 26.44 4.38 1.55
N GLU A 121 25.95 4.38 2.78
CA GLU A 121 26.79 4.39 3.97
C GLU A 121 27.60 3.11 4.08
N HIS A 122 26.95 1.96 3.90
CA HIS A 122 27.64 0.67 3.88
C HIS A 122 28.72 0.61 2.78
N GLU A 123 28.44 1.11 1.58
CA GLU A 123 29.44 1.20 0.49
C GLU A 123 30.67 2.04 0.91
N ARG A 124 30.46 3.16 1.62
CA ARG A 124 31.57 3.98 2.15
C ARG A 124 32.36 3.25 3.22
N GLU A 125 31.68 2.60 4.17
CA GLU A 125 32.31 1.84 5.24
C GLU A 125 33.19 0.70 4.70
N VAL A 126 32.73 -0.02 3.68
CA VAL A 126 33.50 -1.09 3.04
C VAL A 126 34.80 -0.54 2.43
N ILE A 127 34.73 0.60 1.73
CA ILE A 127 35.92 1.22 1.14
C ILE A 127 36.89 1.70 2.23
N LEU A 128 36.38 2.36 3.27
CA LEU A 128 37.20 2.83 4.39
C LEU A 128 37.88 1.66 5.11
N LYS A 129 37.15 0.58 5.36
CA LYS A 129 37.68 -0.64 5.99
C LYS A 129 38.80 -1.27 5.15
N ALA A 130 38.63 -1.34 3.83
CA ALA A 130 39.68 -1.85 2.93
C ALA A 130 40.95 -0.99 2.98
N ILE A 131 40.81 0.34 3.02
CA ILE A 131 41.94 1.27 3.17
C ILE A 131 42.62 1.08 4.54
N GLU A 132 41.83 0.96 5.61
CA GLU A 132 42.33 0.80 6.97
C GLU A 132 43.09 -0.53 7.16
N GLU A 133 42.56 -1.64 6.63
CA GLU A 133 43.24 -2.94 6.66
C GLU A 133 44.59 -2.89 5.92
N ASN A 134 44.64 -2.25 4.75
CA ASN A 134 45.89 -2.09 3.99
C ASN A 134 46.91 -1.20 4.73
N ASN A 135 46.44 -0.11 5.35
CA ASN A 135 47.29 0.76 6.17
C ASN A 135 47.83 0.04 7.40
N ASN A 136 46.99 -0.75 8.07
CA ASN A 136 47.39 -1.57 9.23
C ASN A 136 48.41 -2.63 8.84
N PHE A 137 48.22 -3.31 7.69
CA PHE A 137 49.21 -4.25 7.17
C PHE A 137 50.56 -3.57 6.92
N SER A 138 50.56 -2.40 6.27
CA SER A 138 51.77 -1.62 6.01
C SER A 138 52.46 -1.16 7.29
N LYS A 139 51.69 -0.75 8.31
CA LYS A 139 52.19 -0.35 9.63
C LYS A 139 52.85 -1.52 10.35
N MET A 140 52.16 -2.67 10.45
CA MET A 140 52.69 -3.87 11.08
C MET A 140 53.96 -4.39 10.37
N ALA A 141 53.99 -4.33 9.03
CA ALA A 141 55.17 -4.71 8.26
C ALA A 141 56.38 -3.82 8.56
N LYS A 142 56.17 -2.49 8.65
CA LYS A 142 57.23 -1.53 9.03
C LYS A 142 57.73 -1.76 10.45
N GLU A 143 56.82 -1.91 11.41
CA GLU A 143 57.18 -2.16 12.82
C GLU A 143 57.96 -3.46 12.98
N LYS A 144 57.51 -4.54 12.33
CA LYS A 144 58.19 -5.84 12.35
C LYS A 144 59.58 -5.78 11.71
N LEU A 145 59.74 -5.03 10.62
CA LEU A 145 61.05 -4.82 10.00
C LEU A 145 61.97 -4.03 10.94
N ALA A 146 61.50 -2.92 11.51
CA ALA A 146 62.28 -2.11 12.45
C ALA A 146 62.75 -2.94 13.65
N GLN A 147 61.83 -3.72 14.26
CA GLN A 147 62.17 -4.62 15.36
C GLN A 147 63.22 -5.66 14.96
N ARG A 148 63.10 -6.27 13.78
CA ARG A 148 64.09 -7.25 13.29
C ARG A 148 65.47 -6.62 13.08
N MET A 149 65.53 -5.38 12.59
CA MET A 149 66.79 -4.67 12.41
C MET A 149 67.45 -4.34 13.74
N GLU A 150 66.69 -3.92 14.76
CA GLU A 150 67.25 -3.65 16.08
C GLU A 150 67.77 -4.93 16.74
N VAL A 151 67.00 -6.01 16.73
CA VAL A 151 67.45 -7.32 17.25
C VAL A 151 68.69 -7.82 16.50
N ASN A 152 68.78 -7.62 15.18
CA ASN A 152 69.97 -7.99 14.41
C ASN A 152 71.21 -7.18 14.84
N LYS A 153 71.04 -5.87 15.05
CA LYS A 153 72.08 -4.97 15.51
C LYS A 153 72.56 -5.34 16.93
N GLU A 154 71.63 -5.54 17.87
CA GLU A 154 71.93 -5.98 19.24
C GLU A 154 72.70 -7.31 19.24
N ASN A 155 72.26 -8.30 18.45
CA ASN A 155 72.95 -9.59 18.33
C ASN A 155 74.36 -9.44 17.75
N ARG A 156 74.55 -8.56 16.77
CA ARG A 156 75.86 -8.28 16.17
C ARG A 156 76.80 -7.62 17.18
N GLU A 157 76.30 -6.63 17.92
CA GLU A 157 77.05 -5.95 18.97
C GLU A 157 77.42 -6.91 20.10
N ALA A 158 76.50 -7.76 20.55
CA ALA A 158 76.76 -8.79 21.56
C ALA A 158 77.84 -9.79 21.10
N HIS A 159 77.78 -10.24 19.84
CA HIS A 159 78.80 -11.15 19.30
C HIS A 159 80.19 -10.49 19.23
N LEU A 160 80.26 -9.23 18.80
CA LEU A 160 81.52 -8.47 18.76
C LEU A 160 82.06 -8.20 20.16
N ALA A 161 81.19 -7.81 21.10
CA ALA A 161 81.56 -7.61 22.51
C ALA A 161 82.13 -8.89 23.13
N ALA A 162 81.46 -10.02 22.95
CA ALA A 162 81.95 -11.32 23.44
C ALA A 162 83.29 -11.73 22.79
N MET A 163 83.52 -11.36 21.52
CA MET A 163 84.82 -11.60 20.86
C MET A 163 85.93 -10.73 21.46
N LEU A 164 85.67 -9.44 21.66
CA LEU A 164 86.63 -8.50 22.25
C LEU A 164 86.94 -8.85 23.71
N GLU A 165 85.95 -9.27 24.49
CA GLU A 165 86.14 -9.70 25.87
C GLU A 165 87.09 -10.91 25.97
N ARG A 166 86.91 -11.92 25.10
CA ARG A 166 87.84 -13.06 25.03
C ARG A 166 89.26 -12.65 24.64
N LEU A 167 89.42 -11.65 23.78
CA LEU A 167 90.75 -11.14 23.41
C LEU A 167 91.39 -10.37 24.57
N GLN A 168 90.64 -9.51 25.25
CA GLN A 168 91.10 -8.77 26.43
C GLN A 168 91.51 -9.70 27.57
N GLU A 169 90.78 -10.80 27.78
CA GLU A 169 91.16 -11.82 28.76
C GLU A 169 92.50 -12.48 28.42
N LYS A 170 92.76 -12.74 27.12
CA LYS A 170 94.07 -13.24 26.66
C LYS A 170 95.19 -12.22 26.86
N ASP A 171 94.93 -10.95 26.60
CA ASP A 171 95.92 -9.88 26.82
C ASP A 171 96.23 -9.72 28.32
N LYS A 172 95.20 -9.73 29.18
CA LYS A 172 95.37 -9.73 30.64
C LYS A 172 96.19 -10.92 31.12
N HIS A 173 95.90 -12.12 30.61
CA HIS A 173 96.69 -13.31 30.92
C HIS A 173 98.15 -13.17 30.48
N ALA A 174 98.41 -12.60 29.30
CA ALA A 174 99.79 -12.34 28.84
C ALA A 174 100.54 -11.38 29.78
N GLU A 175 99.89 -10.31 30.27
CA GLU A 175 100.46 -9.41 31.28
C GLU A 175 100.80 -10.13 32.59
N GLU A 176 99.88 -10.96 33.08
CA GLU A 176 100.08 -11.76 34.30
C GLU A 176 101.26 -12.71 34.15
N VAL A 177 101.39 -13.39 33.00
CA VAL A 177 102.54 -14.27 32.70
C VAL A 177 103.86 -13.48 32.70
N ARG A 178 103.89 -12.25 32.12
CA ARG A 178 105.10 -11.41 32.15
C ARG A 178 105.48 -11.00 33.57
N LYS A 179 104.51 -10.57 34.38
CA LYS A 179 104.73 -10.22 35.80
C LYS A 179 105.22 -11.40 36.62
N ASN A 180 104.65 -12.60 36.42
CA ASN A 180 105.08 -13.81 37.13
C ASN A 180 106.52 -14.19 36.77
N LYS A 181 106.91 -14.03 35.50
CA LYS A 181 108.29 -14.27 35.05
C LYS A 181 109.28 -13.29 35.69
N GLU A 182 108.90 -12.03 35.85
CA GLU A 182 109.70 -11.00 36.53
C GLU A 182 109.84 -11.28 38.03
N ALA A 183 108.79 -11.78 38.70
CA ALA A 183 108.81 -12.09 40.13
C ALA A 183 109.61 -13.35 40.50
N THR A 184 109.89 -14.23 39.53
CA THR A 184 110.63 -15.49 39.76
C THR A 184 112.14 -15.34 39.50
N ARG A 185 112.61 -14.15 39.10
CA ARG A 185 114.00 -13.87 38.75
C ARG A 185 114.69 -13.01 39.81
#